data_AF-A0A259CY35-F1
#
_entry.id   AF-A0A259CY35-F1
#
_cell.length_a   1.000
_cell.length_b   1.000
_cell.length_c   1.000
_cell.angle_alpha   90.00
_cell.angle_beta   90.00
_cell.angle_gamma   90.00
#
_symmetry.space_group_name_H-M   'P 1'
#
loop_
_entity.id
_entity.type
_entity.pdbx_description
1 polymer ?
#
loop_
_entity_poly.entity_id
_entity_poly.type
_entity_poly.pdbx_seq_one_letter_code
_entity_poly.pdbx_strand_id
1 'polypeptide(L)'
;YFKSLELKLAPLPKHKVLGVVNFASFFKAMDSAQHIVKLGPTAVELVDRTMIDLARHNPSFKKTIETALIDASAPTPEAILLVEFSGEAHAPLLEKLTSLQSLMGDLGLPGSVVPMPDASLQKNLWEVRKAGLNIMMSLKGDGKPVSFIEDCAVPLESLAEYTQALTDVFSKYGSRGTWYAHASVGTLHVRPILDMRRDGAQKMRAVAEEASALVRKYKGAYSGEHGDGLCRGEWISWQFGPKITEALGEIKYAFDPKGLFNPGKIINPPKMDDASNFRFPPSYKVIPLQPALDWSAWNVQNNPVTEETSAPGTGGDPAMGLAKAVEMCNNNGHCRKFDAEVMCPSYRVTRDEKHLTRGRANTLRLALSNQLDIKDESSPLGSDAIKEVMELCVSCKACRRECPTGVDMAKMKIEFLSAYKKRVGHSLRDLAVAYLPKYAPMISSIPGLSALLNLRNHISLIAKLQEKFMGISAQRSLPVWK
;
A
#
# COMPACT_ATOMS: atom_id res chain seq x y z
N TYR A 1 13.34 -22.60 10.99
CA TYR A 1 12.35 -22.63 9.89
C TYR A 1 11.25 -23.61 10.30
N PHE A 2 10.01 -23.12 10.44
CA PHE A 2 8.86 -24.00 10.63
C PHE A 2 8.49 -24.59 9.26
N LYS A 3 8.48 -25.93 9.13
CA LYS A 3 8.07 -26.62 7.90
C LYS A 3 6.57 -26.90 7.86
N SER A 4 5.98 -27.06 9.03
CA SER A 4 4.58 -27.39 9.26
C SER A 4 4.11 -26.75 10.56
N LEU A 5 2.80 -26.52 10.67
CA LEU A 5 2.15 -25.92 11.82
C LEU A 5 0.86 -26.68 12.08
N GLU A 6 0.57 -26.97 13.35
CA GLU A 6 -0.71 -27.49 13.80
C GLU A 6 -1.43 -26.38 14.56
N LEU A 7 -2.66 -26.06 14.16
CA LEU A 7 -3.41 -24.93 14.71
C LEU A 7 -4.74 -25.41 15.30
N LYS A 8 -5.03 -24.97 16.52
CA LYS A 8 -6.36 -25.12 17.10
C LYS A 8 -7.32 -24.17 16.40
N LEU A 9 -8.39 -24.71 15.81
CA LEU A 9 -9.40 -23.93 15.10
C LEU A 9 -10.60 -23.62 16.00
N ALA A 10 -11.25 -22.49 15.74
CA ALA A 10 -12.55 -22.15 16.30
C ALA A 10 -13.66 -22.35 15.24
N PRO A 11 -14.88 -22.74 15.64
CA PRO A 11 -16.01 -22.75 14.72
C PRO A 11 -16.29 -21.34 14.19
N LEU A 12 -16.71 -21.24 12.93
CA LEU A 12 -17.12 -19.97 12.33
C LEU A 12 -18.49 -19.57 12.90
N PRO A 13 -18.64 -18.36 13.48
CA PRO A 13 -19.94 -17.85 13.90
C PRO A 13 -20.93 -17.83 12.72
N LYS A 14 -22.17 -18.27 12.96
CA LYS A 14 -23.22 -18.33 11.92
C LYS A 14 -23.77 -16.96 11.55
N HIS A 15 -23.87 -16.06 12.54
CA HIS A 15 -24.44 -14.74 12.36
C HIS A 15 -23.49 -13.67 12.90
N LYS A 16 -23.57 -12.50 12.25
CA LYS A 16 -22.84 -11.29 12.61
C LYS A 16 -23.75 -10.08 12.44
N VAL A 17 -23.55 -9.09 13.29
CA VAL A 17 -24.12 -7.75 13.16
C VAL A 17 -23.04 -6.72 13.44
N LEU A 18 -23.16 -5.55 12.82
CA LEU A 18 -22.21 -4.46 12.99
C LEU A 18 -22.94 -3.20 13.43
N GLY A 19 -22.42 -2.54 14.46
CA GLY A 19 -22.80 -1.16 14.80
C GLY A 19 -21.65 -0.23 14.47
N VAL A 20 -21.90 0.81 13.67
CA VAL A 20 -20.89 1.83 13.35
C VAL A 20 -21.17 3.08 14.17
N VAL A 21 -20.32 3.36 15.15
CA VAL A 21 -20.46 4.52 16.03
C VAL A 21 -19.67 5.69 15.45
N ASN A 22 -20.33 6.82 15.19
CA ASN A 22 -19.77 8.02 14.59
C ASN A 22 -19.42 9.06 15.67
N PHE A 23 -18.18 9.59 15.64
CA PHE A 23 -17.68 10.54 16.63
C PHE A 23 -17.23 11.83 15.99
N ALA A 24 -17.71 12.97 16.52
CA ALA A 24 -17.18 14.30 16.19
C ALA A 24 -15.85 14.62 16.91
N SER A 25 -15.36 13.72 17.77
CA SER A 25 -14.11 13.88 18.52
C SER A 25 -13.38 12.55 18.55
N PHE A 26 -12.12 12.55 18.09
CA PHE A 26 -11.25 11.39 18.14
C PHE A 26 -11.02 10.90 19.58
N PHE A 27 -10.82 11.85 20.52
CA PHE A 27 -10.65 11.55 21.95
C PHE A 27 -11.84 10.75 22.50
N LYS A 28 -13.07 11.21 22.23
CA LYS A 28 -14.28 10.50 22.68
C LYS A 28 -14.41 9.11 22.08
N ALA A 29 -13.96 8.90 20.83
CA ALA A 29 -13.94 7.58 20.22
C ALA A 29 -13.01 6.63 20.99
N MET A 30 -11.80 7.08 21.31
CA MET A 30 -10.82 6.28 22.06
C MET A 30 -11.28 6.01 23.50
N ASP A 31 -11.85 7.00 24.17
CA ASP A 31 -12.41 6.86 25.51
C ASP A 31 -13.58 5.86 25.54
N SER A 32 -14.48 5.91 24.55
CA SER A 32 -15.65 5.04 24.48
C SER A 32 -15.29 3.54 24.34
N ALA A 33 -14.11 3.21 23.83
CA ALA A 33 -13.69 1.83 23.62
C ALA A 33 -13.76 1.00 24.92
N GLN A 34 -13.32 1.56 26.06
CA GLN A 34 -13.34 0.89 27.36
C GLN A 34 -14.75 0.53 27.85
N HIS A 35 -15.76 1.27 27.40
CA HIS A 35 -17.16 1.04 27.74
C HIS A 35 -17.80 0.04 26.78
N ILE A 36 -17.54 0.20 25.49
CA ILE A 36 -18.11 -0.65 24.42
C ILE A 36 -17.69 -2.12 24.60
N VAL A 37 -16.42 -2.39 24.96
CA VAL A 37 -15.94 -3.77 25.14
C VAL A 37 -16.70 -4.54 26.22
N LYS A 38 -17.32 -3.86 27.19
CA LYS A 38 -18.13 -4.48 28.26
C LYS A 38 -19.43 -5.11 27.74
N LEU A 39 -19.87 -4.75 26.53
CA LEU A 39 -21.02 -5.38 25.87
C LEU A 39 -20.70 -6.77 25.28
N GLY A 40 -19.42 -7.17 25.28
CA GLY A 40 -18.93 -8.42 24.70
C GLY A 40 -18.93 -8.46 23.17
N PRO A 41 -18.47 -7.41 22.46
CA PRO A 41 -18.28 -7.50 21.02
C PRO A 41 -17.15 -8.48 20.67
N THR A 42 -17.20 -9.02 19.46
CA THR A 42 -16.12 -9.83 18.88
C THR A 42 -14.97 -8.95 18.36
N ALA A 43 -15.28 -7.71 17.94
CA ALA A 43 -14.28 -6.74 17.52
C ALA A 43 -14.75 -5.30 17.76
N VAL A 44 -13.81 -4.41 18.06
CA VAL A 44 -13.98 -2.95 18.00
C VAL A 44 -12.81 -2.37 17.24
N GLU A 45 -13.06 -1.86 16.04
CA GLU A 45 -12.04 -1.33 15.13
C GLU A 45 -12.22 0.16 14.88
N LEU A 46 -11.11 0.89 14.87
CA LEU A 46 -11.08 2.32 14.57
C LEU A 46 -10.84 2.57 13.08
N VAL A 47 -11.54 3.57 12.55
CA VAL A 47 -11.21 4.27 11.30
C VAL A 47 -11.29 5.78 11.56
N ASP A 48 -10.24 6.53 11.26
CA ASP A 48 -10.21 7.97 11.44
C ASP A 48 -10.76 8.76 10.25
N ARG A 49 -10.91 10.07 10.43
CA ARG A 49 -11.35 11.02 9.41
C ARG A 49 -10.57 10.92 8.10
N THR A 50 -9.24 10.84 8.17
CA THR A 50 -8.39 10.76 6.97
C THR A 50 -8.72 9.53 6.14
N MET A 51 -8.85 8.37 6.77
CA MET A 51 -9.20 7.16 6.03
C MET A 51 -10.63 7.24 5.46
N ILE A 52 -11.57 7.86 6.16
CA ILE A 52 -12.93 8.11 5.65
C ILE A 52 -12.88 9.02 4.42
N ASP A 53 -12.19 10.15 4.52
CA ASP A 53 -12.10 11.14 3.43
C ASP A 53 -11.40 10.53 2.21
N LEU A 54 -10.30 9.79 2.39
CA LEU A 54 -9.63 9.10 1.28
C LEU A 54 -10.53 8.02 0.64
N ALA A 55 -11.33 7.30 1.44
CA ALA A 55 -12.31 6.35 0.91
C ALA A 55 -13.44 7.06 0.13
N ARG A 56 -13.92 8.24 0.57
CA ARG A 56 -14.91 9.06 -0.13
C ARG A 56 -14.40 9.59 -1.48
N HIS A 57 -13.11 9.87 -1.58
CA HIS A 57 -12.46 10.28 -2.84
C HIS A 57 -12.17 9.12 -3.79
N ASN A 58 -12.25 7.86 -3.33
CA ASN A 58 -12.06 6.69 -4.16
C ASN A 58 -13.41 6.19 -4.71
N PRO A 59 -13.64 6.22 -6.04
CA PRO A 59 -14.92 5.79 -6.62
C PRO A 59 -15.33 4.35 -6.27
N SER A 60 -14.37 3.46 -6.02
CA SER A 60 -14.64 2.07 -5.64
C SER A 60 -15.11 1.91 -4.19
N PHE A 61 -14.79 2.87 -3.30
CA PHE A 61 -15.11 2.78 -1.88
C PHE A 61 -16.15 3.80 -1.42
N LYS A 62 -16.33 4.91 -2.13
CA LYS A 62 -17.22 6.02 -1.78
C LYS A 62 -18.61 5.55 -1.33
N LYS A 63 -19.29 4.79 -2.19
CA LYS A 63 -20.66 4.33 -1.91
C LYS A 63 -20.73 3.48 -0.63
N THR A 64 -19.70 2.67 -0.38
CA THR A 64 -19.66 1.79 0.79
C THR A 64 -19.37 2.56 2.07
N ILE A 65 -18.36 3.44 2.09
CA ILE A 65 -18.03 4.19 3.31
C ILE A 65 -19.15 5.16 3.71
N GLU A 66 -19.88 5.72 2.75
CA GLU A 66 -21.02 6.60 3.01
C GLU A 66 -22.19 5.86 3.72
N THR A 67 -22.31 4.54 3.59
CA THR A 67 -23.29 3.76 4.37
C THR A 67 -22.96 3.67 5.85
N ALA A 68 -21.72 3.96 6.23
CA ALA A 68 -21.23 3.91 7.61
C ALA A 68 -21.43 5.23 8.37
N LEU A 69 -21.88 6.27 7.67
CA LEU A 69 -22.04 7.62 8.20
C LEU A 69 -23.51 7.89 8.54
N ILE A 70 -23.75 8.59 9.65
CA ILE A 70 -25.11 9.01 10.06
C ILE A 70 -25.73 9.94 9.01
N ASP A 71 -24.94 10.88 8.50
CA ASP A 71 -25.31 11.76 7.41
C ASP A 71 -24.11 11.92 6.48
N ALA A 72 -24.21 11.35 5.27
CA ALA A 72 -23.15 11.43 4.27
C ALA A 72 -22.97 12.86 3.70
N SER A 73 -23.92 13.76 3.92
CA SER A 73 -23.85 15.16 3.49
C SER A 73 -23.31 16.10 4.57
N ALA A 74 -23.26 15.66 5.82
CA ALA A 74 -22.67 16.40 6.94
C ALA A 74 -21.13 16.41 6.87
N PRO A 75 -20.46 17.25 7.70
CA PRO A 75 -19.01 17.17 7.88
C PRO A 75 -18.57 15.76 8.27
N THR A 76 -17.46 15.29 7.69
CA THR A 76 -16.89 13.97 8.00
C THR A 76 -16.62 13.85 9.51
N PRO A 77 -17.03 12.76 10.18
CA PRO A 77 -16.71 12.56 11.59
C PRO A 77 -15.20 12.42 11.79
N GLU A 78 -14.71 12.77 12.98
CA GLU A 78 -13.30 12.65 13.35
C GLU A 78 -12.87 11.18 13.46
N ALA A 79 -13.80 10.29 13.82
CA ALA A 79 -13.59 8.84 13.83
C ALA A 79 -14.91 8.08 13.73
N ILE A 80 -14.82 6.83 13.26
CA ILE A 80 -15.85 5.81 13.45
C ILE A 80 -15.27 4.59 14.17
N LEU A 81 -16.07 3.96 15.03
CA LEU A 81 -15.80 2.64 15.60
C LEU A 81 -16.72 1.60 14.98
N LEU A 82 -16.13 0.53 14.43
CA LEU A 82 -16.83 -0.63 13.89
C LEU A 82 -16.94 -1.67 15.02
N VAL A 83 -18.13 -1.86 15.56
CA VAL A 83 -18.43 -2.76 16.68
C VAL A 83 -19.14 -4.00 16.17
N GLU A 84 -18.41 -5.11 16.03
CA GLU A 84 -18.97 -6.38 15.54
C GLU A 84 -19.41 -7.26 16.71
N PHE A 85 -20.63 -7.79 16.65
CA PHE A 85 -21.09 -8.88 17.49
C PHE A 85 -21.32 -10.12 16.62
N SER A 86 -20.89 -11.28 17.09
CA SER A 86 -21.06 -12.55 16.37
C SER A 86 -21.55 -13.67 17.28
N GLY A 87 -22.28 -14.63 16.72
CA GLY A 87 -22.84 -15.74 17.49
C GLY A 87 -23.64 -16.75 16.66
N GLU A 88 -24.27 -17.69 17.35
CA GLU A 88 -25.02 -18.80 16.76
C GLU A 88 -26.43 -18.43 16.31
N ALA A 89 -27.04 -17.37 16.88
CA ALA A 89 -28.40 -16.95 16.58
C ALA A 89 -28.46 -15.44 16.28
N HIS A 90 -29.25 -15.05 15.29
CA HIS A 90 -29.34 -13.67 14.82
C HIS A 90 -30.10 -12.73 15.78
N ALA A 91 -31.22 -13.17 16.35
CA ALA A 91 -32.08 -12.30 17.17
C ALA A 91 -31.36 -11.70 18.40
N PRO A 92 -30.59 -12.45 19.21
CA PRO A 92 -29.82 -11.88 20.32
C PRO A 92 -28.76 -10.85 19.88
N LEU A 93 -28.26 -10.95 18.65
CA LEU A 93 -27.30 -9.98 18.13
C LEU A 93 -27.97 -8.63 17.82
N LEU A 94 -29.24 -8.63 17.39
CA LEU A 94 -30.00 -7.39 17.21
C LEU A 94 -30.19 -6.64 18.54
N GLU A 95 -30.43 -7.37 19.63
CA GLU A 95 -30.49 -6.78 20.98
C GLU A 95 -29.16 -6.16 21.40
N LYS A 96 -28.03 -6.72 20.96
CA LYS A 96 -26.70 -6.11 21.18
C LYS A 96 -26.54 -4.78 20.45
N LEU A 97 -27.11 -4.62 19.25
CA LEU A 97 -27.14 -3.32 18.57
C LEU A 97 -27.96 -2.29 19.35
N THR A 98 -29.13 -2.68 19.87
CA THR A 98 -29.94 -1.81 20.74
C THR A 98 -29.20 -1.45 22.02
N SER A 99 -28.50 -2.41 22.62
CA SER A 99 -27.66 -2.18 23.82
C SER A 99 -26.53 -1.19 23.53
N LEU A 100 -25.89 -1.30 22.35
CA LEU A 100 -24.87 -0.34 21.91
C LEU A 100 -25.48 1.06 21.74
N GLN A 101 -26.65 1.19 21.12
CA GLN A 101 -27.35 2.46 20.99
C GLN A 101 -27.69 3.09 22.34
N SER A 102 -28.18 2.29 23.30
CA SER A 102 -28.45 2.75 24.67
C SER A 102 -27.18 3.22 25.35
N LEU A 103 -26.10 2.43 25.31
CA LEU A 103 -24.81 2.80 25.88
C LEU A 103 -24.30 4.12 25.30
N MET A 104 -24.37 4.31 23.98
CA MET A 104 -23.95 5.57 23.39
C MET A 104 -24.84 6.75 23.82
N GLY A 105 -26.13 6.52 24.03
CA GLY A 105 -27.03 7.51 24.64
C GLY A 105 -26.60 7.89 26.06
N ASP A 106 -26.28 6.90 26.90
CA ASP A 106 -25.83 7.09 28.28
C ASP A 106 -24.48 7.84 28.35
N LEU A 107 -23.61 7.65 27.34
CA LEU A 107 -22.37 8.41 27.16
C LEU A 107 -22.57 9.81 26.55
N GLY A 108 -23.83 10.26 26.39
CA GLY A 108 -24.16 11.58 25.85
C GLY A 108 -23.96 11.71 24.34
N LEU A 109 -24.03 10.60 23.60
CA LEU A 109 -23.88 10.50 22.15
C LEU A 109 -25.11 9.82 21.50
N PRO A 110 -26.35 10.28 21.77
CA PRO A 110 -27.55 9.69 21.18
C PRO A 110 -27.54 9.82 19.66
N GLY A 111 -28.07 8.82 18.95
CA GLY A 111 -28.16 8.83 17.49
C GLY A 111 -26.80 8.73 16.77
N SER A 112 -25.72 8.38 17.46
CA SER A 112 -24.38 8.24 16.87
C SER A 112 -24.13 6.89 16.17
N VAL A 113 -25.05 5.93 16.31
CA VAL A 113 -24.85 4.56 15.82
C VAL A 113 -25.63 4.31 14.54
N VAL A 114 -24.93 3.86 13.48
CA VAL A 114 -25.53 3.27 12.29
C VAL A 114 -25.61 1.74 12.49
N PRO A 115 -26.80 1.15 12.68
CA PRO A 115 -26.96 -0.30 12.79
C PRO A 115 -26.90 -0.97 11.41
N MET A 116 -26.14 -2.05 11.30
CA MET A 116 -25.99 -2.85 10.07
C MET A 116 -26.28 -4.33 10.33
N PRO A 117 -27.56 -4.75 10.35
CA PRO A 117 -27.93 -6.15 10.53
C PRO A 117 -27.65 -7.01 9.28
N ASP A 118 -27.54 -6.40 8.09
CA ASP A 118 -27.37 -7.12 6.83
C ASP A 118 -25.92 -7.54 6.57
N ALA A 119 -25.70 -8.85 6.37
CA ALA A 119 -24.37 -9.42 6.15
C ALA A 119 -23.63 -8.86 4.92
N SER A 120 -24.35 -8.46 3.87
CA SER A 120 -23.74 -7.90 2.65
C SER A 120 -23.13 -6.51 2.88
N LEU A 121 -23.82 -5.65 3.63
CA LEU A 121 -23.34 -4.32 4.01
C LEU A 121 -22.12 -4.44 4.94
N GLN A 122 -22.20 -5.32 5.94
CA GLN A 122 -21.09 -5.62 6.86
C GLN A 122 -19.85 -6.05 6.08
N LYS A 123 -19.99 -7.02 5.18
CA LYS A 123 -18.89 -7.54 4.36
C LYS A 123 -18.24 -6.41 3.55
N ASN A 124 -19.04 -5.60 2.87
CA ASN A 124 -18.51 -4.50 2.05
C ASN A 124 -17.72 -3.48 2.88
N LEU A 125 -18.23 -3.10 4.05
CA LEU A 125 -17.54 -2.15 4.92
C LEU A 125 -16.25 -2.73 5.51
N TRP A 126 -16.24 -4.01 5.88
CA TRP A 126 -15.02 -4.70 6.30
C TRP A 126 -13.96 -4.75 5.20
N GLU A 127 -14.33 -4.90 3.94
CA GLU A 127 -13.38 -4.83 2.83
C GLU A 127 -12.77 -3.42 2.69
N VAL A 128 -13.53 -2.34 2.95
CA VAL A 128 -12.97 -0.98 3.05
C VAL A 128 -11.99 -0.87 4.21
N ARG A 129 -12.34 -1.40 5.40
CA ARG A 129 -11.45 -1.39 6.59
C ARG A 129 -10.14 -2.12 6.32
N LYS A 130 -10.20 -3.29 5.67
CA LYS A 130 -9.01 -4.07 5.26
C LYS A 130 -8.17 -3.36 4.21
N ALA A 131 -8.83 -2.64 3.30
CA ALA A 131 -8.17 -1.78 2.31
C ALA A 131 -7.66 -0.45 2.93
N GLY A 132 -7.91 -0.16 4.20
CA GLY A 132 -7.53 1.11 4.83
C GLY A 132 -6.07 1.49 4.68
N LEU A 133 -5.17 0.56 5.04
CA LEU A 133 -3.72 0.73 4.85
C LEU A 133 -3.39 1.17 3.44
N ASN A 134 -4.04 0.53 2.47
CA ASN A 134 -3.78 0.71 1.07
C ASN A 134 -4.25 2.07 0.56
N ILE A 135 -5.44 2.49 1.02
CA ILE A 135 -6.03 3.80 0.74
C ILE A 135 -5.12 4.93 1.25
N MET A 136 -4.60 4.82 2.48
CA MET A 136 -3.69 5.83 3.07
C MET A 136 -2.40 6.01 2.28
N MET A 137 -1.87 4.94 1.70
CA MET A 137 -0.63 4.97 0.93
C MET A 137 -0.78 5.63 -0.44
N SER A 138 -2.02 5.97 -0.83
CA SER A 138 -2.30 6.65 -2.10
C SER A 138 -2.16 8.18 -2.06
N LEU A 139 -1.79 8.73 -0.89
CA LEU A 139 -1.62 10.16 -0.67
C LEU A 139 -0.61 10.77 -1.66
N LYS A 140 -1.00 11.86 -2.32
CA LYS A 140 -0.16 12.58 -3.29
C LYS A 140 0.79 13.54 -2.58
N GLY A 141 1.86 13.92 -3.27
CA GLY A 141 2.90 14.77 -2.70
C GLY A 141 4.02 13.98 -2.04
N ASP A 142 4.87 14.72 -1.33
CA ASP A 142 6.18 14.29 -0.85
C ASP A 142 6.11 13.61 0.51
N GLY A 143 5.26 14.13 1.41
CA GLY A 143 4.98 13.48 2.68
C GLY A 143 4.17 12.20 2.46
N LYS A 144 4.65 11.08 3.00
CA LYS A 144 3.94 9.79 3.00
C LYS A 144 3.66 9.35 4.44
N PRO A 145 2.56 8.63 4.71
CA PRO A 145 2.38 8.02 6.03
C PRO A 145 3.42 6.90 6.22
N VAL A 146 4.29 7.05 7.23
CA VAL A 146 5.41 6.13 7.47
C VAL A 146 5.10 5.22 8.65
N SER A 147 5.36 3.92 8.49
CA SER A 147 5.26 2.93 9.56
C SER A 147 6.58 2.80 10.31
N PHE A 148 6.55 3.11 11.59
CA PHE A 148 7.61 2.77 12.53
C PHE A 148 7.13 2.57 13.98
N ILE A 149 6.03 3.20 14.40
CA ILE A 149 5.43 3.11 15.75
C ILE A 149 4.00 2.53 15.77
N GLU A 150 3.54 1.99 14.65
CA GLU A 150 2.16 1.56 14.36
C GLU A 150 1.71 0.26 15.05
N ASP A 151 2.28 -0.05 16.22
CA ASP A 151 2.05 -1.31 16.92
C ASP A 151 2.07 -1.14 18.45
N CYS A 152 1.92 0.09 18.93
CA CYS A 152 1.91 0.36 20.36
C CYS A 152 0.57 -0.07 20.96
N ALA A 153 0.61 -0.77 22.09
CA ALA A 153 -0.58 -1.19 22.82
C ALA A 153 -0.59 -0.60 24.23
N VAL A 154 -1.69 0.01 24.65
CA VAL A 154 -1.88 0.57 26.00
C VAL A 154 -3.21 0.09 26.62
N PRO A 155 -3.36 0.09 27.95
CA PRO A 155 -4.64 -0.18 28.60
C PRO A 155 -5.76 0.74 28.09
N LEU A 156 -6.99 0.22 28.01
CA LEU A 156 -8.12 0.94 27.43
C LEU A 156 -8.46 2.22 28.20
N GLU A 157 -8.29 2.19 29.52
CA GLU A 157 -8.52 3.32 30.42
C GLU A 157 -7.55 4.49 30.20
N SER A 158 -6.48 4.26 29.43
CA SER A 158 -5.47 5.25 29.08
C SER A 158 -5.43 5.56 27.58
N LEU A 159 -6.30 4.93 26.78
CA LEU A 159 -6.23 4.96 25.33
C LEU A 159 -6.46 6.37 24.78
N ALA A 160 -7.42 7.10 25.34
CA ALA A 160 -7.75 8.46 24.91
C ALA A 160 -6.60 9.44 25.21
N GLU A 161 -6.05 9.41 26.42
CA GLU A 161 -4.95 10.27 26.82
C GLU A 161 -3.66 9.93 26.07
N TYR A 162 -3.38 8.65 25.84
CA TYR A 162 -2.22 8.22 25.06
C TYR A 162 -2.30 8.72 23.62
N THR A 163 -3.44 8.53 22.96
CA THR A 163 -3.61 8.95 21.57
C THR A 163 -3.59 10.48 21.42
N GLN A 164 -4.13 11.23 22.39
CA GLN A 164 -3.98 12.68 22.42
C GLN A 164 -2.52 13.10 22.56
N ALA A 165 -1.80 12.56 23.55
CA ALA A 165 -0.40 12.89 23.77
C ALA A 165 0.47 12.56 22.55
N LEU A 166 0.19 11.44 21.86
CA LEU A 166 0.90 11.08 20.64
C LEU A 166 0.51 11.99 19.45
N THR A 167 -0.73 12.47 19.39
CA THR A 167 -1.15 13.50 18.42
C THR A 167 -0.39 14.81 18.63
N ASP A 168 -0.15 15.20 19.89
CA ASP A 168 0.63 16.38 20.23
C ASP A 168 2.09 16.23 19.80
N VAL A 169 2.66 15.02 19.95
CA VAL A 169 4.00 14.68 19.43
C VAL A 169 4.03 14.84 17.91
N PHE A 170 3.06 14.33 17.15
CA PHE A 170 3.04 14.53 15.70
C PHE A 170 2.96 16.01 15.32
N SER A 171 2.10 16.76 16.02
CA SER A 171 1.93 18.21 15.79
C SER A 171 3.23 18.98 16.03
N LYS A 172 3.98 18.63 17.09
CA LYS A 172 5.31 19.19 17.38
C LYS A 172 6.30 19.00 16.22
N TYR A 173 6.21 17.89 15.49
CA TYR A 173 7.04 17.60 14.31
C TYR A 173 6.42 18.03 12.98
N GLY A 174 5.35 18.82 13.02
CA GLY A 174 4.67 19.36 11.84
C GLY A 174 3.99 18.27 11.00
N SER A 175 3.42 17.28 11.66
CA SER A 175 2.74 16.13 11.06
C SER A 175 1.42 15.84 11.76
N ARG A 176 0.57 15.03 11.14
CA ARG A 176 -0.61 14.46 11.78
C ARG A 176 -0.56 12.94 11.66
N GLY A 177 -1.04 12.26 12.71
CA GLY A 177 -1.20 10.81 12.69
C GLY A 177 -2.43 10.42 11.88
N THR A 178 -2.26 9.43 11.00
CA THR A 178 -3.38 8.69 10.43
C THR A 178 -3.59 7.41 11.22
N TRP A 179 -4.80 7.23 11.76
CA TRP A 179 -5.13 6.21 12.75
C TRP A 179 -6.08 5.14 12.22
N TYR A 180 -5.70 3.89 12.47
CA TYR A 180 -6.53 2.71 12.25
C TYR A 180 -6.11 1.69 13.30
N ALA A 181 -7.02 1.11 14.06
CA ALA A 181 -6.60 0.41 15.27
C ALA A 181 -7.54 -0.70 15.68
N HIS A 182 -6.97 -1.68 16.39
CA HIS A 182 -7.68 -2.64 17.20
C HIS A 182 -8.05 -1.99 18.54
N ALA A 183 -9.03 -1.08 18.51
CA ALA A 183 -9.43 -0.29 19.67
C ALA A 183 -9.89 -1.16 20.85
N SER A 184 -10.49 -2.33 20.57
CA SER A 184 -10.92 -3.29 21.61
C SER A 184 -9.82 -3.81 22.52
N VAL A 185 -8.56 -3.78 22.08
CA VAL A 185 -7.40 -4.28 22.84
C VAL A 185 -6.33 -3.20 23.03
N GLY A 186 -6.70 -1.94 22.78
CA GLY A 186 -5.82 -0.78 22.93
C GLY A 186 -4.57 -0.81 22.04
N THR A 187 -4.57 -1.64 20.99
CA THR A 187 -3.46 -1.76 20.03
C THR A 187 -3.71 -0.84 18.85
N LEU A 188 -2.81 0.12 18.68
CA LEU A 188 -2.98 1.24 17.75
C LEU A 188 -2.06 1.08 16.55
N HIS A 189 -2.61 1.25 15.35
CA HIS A 189 -1.80 1.50 14.17
C HIS A 189 -1.91 2.96 13.77
N VAL A 190 -0.76 3.63 13.80
CA VAL A 190 -0.66 5.05 13.54
C VAL A 190 0.55 5.34 12.68
N ARG A 191 0.36 6.22 11.71
CA ARG A 191 1.41 6.61 10.78
C ARG A 191 1.45 8.14 10.67
N PRO A 192 2.52 8.81 11.11
CA PRO A 192 2.70 10.21 10.79
C PRO A 192 3.10 10.37 9.33
N ILE A 193 2.73 11.49 8.74
CA ILE A 193 3.11 11.87 7.37
C ILE A 193 4.50 12.53 7.41
N LEU A 194 5.49 11.89 6.79
CA LEU A 194 6.89 12.36 6.74
C LEU A 194 7.44 12.33 5.31
N ASP A 195 8.29 13.30 4.94
CA ASP A 195 9.09 13.24 3.71
C ASP A 195 10.43 12.56 3.99
N MET A 196 10.49 11.26 3.67
CA MET A 196 11.68 10.43 3.91
C MET A 196 12.85 10.74 2.96
N ARG A 197 12.71 11.68 2.01
CA ARG A 197 13.80 12.11 1.12
C ARG A 197 14.61 13.27 1.73
N ARG A 198 14.13 13.88 2.81
CA ARG A 198 14.72 15.07 3.44
C ARG A 198 15.01 14.80 4.91
N ASP A 199 14.31 15.48 5.81
CA ASP A 199 14.48 15.40 7.27
C ASP A 199 13.62 14.30 7.92
N GLY A 200 12.86 13.53 7.14
CA GLY A 200 11.94 12.52 7.64
C GLY A 200 12.59 11.46 8.55
N ALA A 201 13.83 11.05 8.28
CA ALA A 201 14.55 10.10 9.13
C ALA A 201 14.82 10.63 10.55
N GLN A 202 15.20 11.90 10.66
CA GLN A 202 15.45 12.56 11.96
C GLN A 202 14.14 12.72 12.75
N LYS A 203 13.08 13.16 12.08
CA LYS A 203 11.73 13.24 12.65
C LYS A 203 11.22 11.87 13.10
N MET A 204 11.41 10.84 12.27
CA MET A 204 11.04 9.45 12.59
C MET A 204 11.69 8.99 13.88
N ARG A 205 13.01 9.17 14.03
CA ARG A 205 13.75 8.83 15.25
C ARG A 205 13.22 9.57 16.47
N ALA A 206 13.06 10.88 16.36
CA ALA A 206 12.63 11.71 17.49
C ALA A 206 11.19 11.37 17.95
N VAL A 207 10.28 11.15 16.99
CA VAL A 207 8.92 10.67 17.26
C VAL A 207 8.94 9.29 17.91
N ALA A 208 9.80 8.38 17.46
CA ALA A 208 9.91 7.03 18.03
C ALA A 208 10.36 7.05 19.50
N GLU A 209 11.31 7.92 19.85
CA GLU A 209 11.76 8.11 21.23
C GLU A 209 10.65 8.65 22.13
N GLU A 210 9.93 9.70 21.70
CA GLU A 210 8.82 10.26 22.47
C GLU A 210 7.65 9.26 22.58
N ALA A 211 7.32 8.56 21.49
CA ALA A 211 6.31 7.50 21.50
C ALA A 211 6.67 6.41 22.51
N SER A 212 7.94 5.97 22.56
CA SER A 212 8.38 4.97 23.54
C SER A 212 8.21 5.46 24.98
N ALA A 213 8.58 6.72 25.26
CA ALA A 213 8.40 7.32 26.57
C ALA A 213 6.91 7.38 26.98
N LEU A 214 6.03 7.71 26.04
CA LEU A 214 4.58 7.69 26.26
C LEU A 214 4.08 6.26 26.54
N VAL A 215 4.47 5.27 25.73
CA VAL A 215 4.09 3.87 25.97
C VAL A 215 4.47 3.43 27.39
N ARG A 216 5.69 3.76 27.84
CA ARG A 216 6.12 3.45 29.22
C ARG A 216 5.30 4.21 30.26
N LYS A 217 5.01 5.50 30.04
CA LYS A 217 4.16 6.32 30.93
C LYS A 217 2.79 5.69 31.13
N TYR A 218 2.18 5.18 30.06
CA TYR A 218 0.86 4.53 30.08
C TYR A 218 0.93 3.01 30.27
N LYS A 219 2.10 2.47 30.67
CA LYS A 219 2.32 1.05 31.00
C LYS A 219 1.94 0.08 29.86
N GLY A 220 2.19 0.52 28.63
CA GLY A 220 1.93 -0.25 27.41
C GLY A 220 3.10 -1.12 26.95
N ALA A 221 2.89 -1.75 25.78
CA ALA A 221 3.89 -2.46 25.01
C ALA A 221 4.21 -1.68 23.72
N TYR A 222 5.49 -1.55 23.39
CA TYR A 222 5.92 -0.81 22.18
C TYR A 222 5.69 -1.57 20.87
N SER A 223 5.58 -2.90 20.96
CA SER A 223 5.17 -3.78 19.86
C SER A 223 4.16 -4.80 20.40
N GLY A 224 2.92 -4.72 19.93
CA GLY A 224 1.80 -5.59 20.29
C GLY A 224 1.66 -6.83 19.41
N GLU A 225 1.61 -6.65 18.08
CA GLU A 225 1.33 -7.74 17.13
C GLU A 225 2.31 -7.86 15.95
N HIS A 226 2.91 -6.75 15.49
CA HIS A 226 3.75 -6.74 14.29
C HIS A 226 5.17 -7.29 14.53
N GLY A 227 5.59 -7.36 15.79
CA GLY A 227 6.94 -7.71 16.23
C GLY A 227 7.97 -6.60 15.99
N ASP A 228 9.19 -6.78 16.48
CA ASP A 228 10.16 -5.69 16.55
C ASP A 228 10.96 -5.47 15.25
N GLY A 229 11.47 -6.56 14.67
CA GLY A 229 12.24 -6.55 13.42
C GLY A 229 13.47 -5.63 13.46
N LEU A 230 13.71 -4.91 12.36
CA LEU A 230 14.76 -3.88 12.26
C LEU A 230 14.31 -2.55 12.88
N CYS A 231 13.03 -2.21 12.73
CA CYS A 231 12.53 -0.87 13.01
C CYS A 231 12.40 -0.60 14.53
N ARG A 232 12.02 -1.61 15.31
CA ARG A 232 11.80 -1.47 16.76
C ARG A 232 12.78 -2.28 17.60
N GLY A 233 13.68 -3.06 16.97
CA GLY A 233 14.62 -3.92 17.69
C GLY A 233 15.48 -3.17 18.72
N GLU A 234 15.84 -1.91 18.45
CA GLU A 234 16.62 -1.07 19.37
C GLU A 234 15.92 -0.87 20.73
N TRP A 235 14.59 -0.99 20.79
CA TRP A 235 13.79 -0.83 22.02
C TRP A 235 13.59 -2.10 22.85
N ILE A 236 14.12 -3.26 22.43
CA ILE A 236 13.92 -4.52 23.17
C ILE A 236 14.54 -4.43 24.58
N SER A 237 15.78 -3.96 24.69
CA SER A 237 16.42 -3.80 26.00
C SER A 237 15.78 -2.69 26.83
N TRP A 238 15.19 -1.69 26.19
CA TRP A 238 14.42 -0.65 26.88
C TRP A 238 13.11 -1.21 27.45
N GLN A 239 12.43 -2.12 26.74
CA GLN A 239 11.14 -2.70 27.12
C GLN A 239 11.30 -3.80 28.17
N PHE A 240 12.24 -4.72 27.98
CA PHE A 240 12.39 -5.92 28.81
C PHE A 240 13.58 -5.87 29.78
N GLY A 241 14.43 -4.87 29.66
CA GLY A 241 15.65 -4.74 30.45
C GLY A 241 16.81 -5.62 29.96
N PRO A 242 18.01 -5.41 30.51
CA PRO A 242 19.23 -6.05 30.02
C PRO A 242 19.23 -7.57 30.22
N LYS A 243 18.72 -8.07 31.36
CA LYS A 243 18.74 -9.51 31.68
C LYS A 243 17.92 -10.36 30.70
N ILE A 244 16.73 -9.90 30.33
CA ILE A 244 15.89 -10.63 29.35
C ILE A 244 16.52 -10.53 27.96
N THR A 245 17.07 -9.37 27.61
CA THR A 245 17.75 -9.17 26.31
C THR A 245 18.97 -10.08 26.16
N GLU A 246 19.76 -10.26 27.22
CA GLU A 246 20.88 -11.21 27.25
C GLU A 246 20.41 -12.64 27.02
N ALA A 247 19.36 -13.09 27.72
CA ALA A 247 18.79 -14.42 27.53
C ALA A 247 18.27 -14.65 26.09
N LEU A 248 17.65 -13.64 25.47
CA LEU A 248 17.26 -13.72 24.05
C LEU A 248 18.50 -13.87 23.14
N GLY A 249 19.59 -13.20 23.47
CA GLY A 249 20.89 -13.33 22.81
C GLY A 249 21.47 -14.74 22.94
N GLU A 250 21.51 -15.29 24.16
CA GLU A 250 21.99 -16.66 24.42
C GLU A 250 21.23 -17.69 23.57
N ILE A 251 19.89 -17.59 23.54
CA ILE A 251 19.05 -18.45 22.70
C ILE A 251 19.43 -18.28 21.22
N LYS A 252 19.55 -17.05 20.74
CA LYS A 252 19.92 -16.78 19.34
C LYS A 252 21.25 -17.43 18.97
N TYR A 253 22.27 -17.29 19.79
CA TYR A 253 23.61 -17.84 19.50
C TYR A 253 23.70 -19.35 19.68
N ALA A 254 22.91 -19.93 20.59
CA ALA A 254 22.83 -21.39 20.72
C ALA A 254 22.23 -22.05 19.47
N PHE A 255 21.18 -21.46 18.89
CA PHE A 255 20.51 -22.02 17.70
C PHE A 255 21.11 -21.56 16.36
N ASP A 256 21.79 -20.42 16.31
CA ASP A 256 22.36 -19.84 15.09
C ASP A 256 23.77 -19.25 15.35
N PRO A 257 24.76 -20.09 15.68
CA PRO A 257 26.12 -19.64 16.01
C PRO A 257 26.84 -18.95 14.84
N LYS A 258 26.38 -19.16 13.60
CA LYS A 258 26.93 -18.53 12.39
C LYS A 258 26.16 -17.26 11.97
N GLY A 259 25.08 -16.91 12.67
CA GLY A 259 24.28 -15.70 12.37
C GLY A 259 23.58 -15.71 11.01
N LEU A 260 23.19 -16.87 10.49
CA LEU A 260 22.57 -16.99 9.16
C LEU A 260 21.07 -16.68 9.17
N PHE A 261 20.40 -16.84 10.31
CA PHE A 261 18.96 -16.70 10.42
C PHE A 261 18.57 -15.26 10.75
N ASN A 262 18.36 -14.45 9.71
CA ASN A 262 17.82 -13.10 9.82
C ASN A 262 18.67 -12.17 10.72
N PRO A 263 19.97 -12.00 10.41
CA PRO A 263 20.92 -11.28 11.26
C PRO A 263 20.51 -9.83 11.49
N GLY A 264 20.89 -9.28 12.66
CA GLY A 264 20.63 -7.89 13.03
C GLY A 264 19.16 -7.56 13.25
N LYS A 265 18.31 -8.55 13.52
CA LYS A 265 16.90 -8.34 13.91
C LYS A 265 16.67 -8.94 15.27
N ILE A 266 15.98 -8.19 16.14
CA ILE A 266 15.76 -8.51 17.56
C ILE A 266 17.06 -8.51 18.38
N ILE A 267 18.06 -9.29 17.97
CA ILE A 267 19.40 -9.34 18.58
C ILE A 267 20.38 -8.51 17.78
N ASN A 268 21.10 -7.63 18.47
CA ASN A 268 22.08 -6.70 17.91
C ASN A 268 21.57 -5.96 16.66
N PRO A 269 20.39 -5.30 16.73
CA PRO A 269 19.89 -4.56 15.59
C PRO A 269 20.74 -3.32 15.29
N PRO A 270 20.79 -2.88 14.03
CA PRO A 270 21.32 -1.55 13.72
C PRO A 270 20.46 -0.48 14.39
N LYS A 271 20.96 0.75 14.44
CA LYS A 271 20.14 1.89 14.86
C LYS A 271 18.93 2.04 13.94
N MET A 272 17.79 2.43 14.51
CA MET A 272 16.55 2.63 13.75
C MET A 272 16.74 3.58 12.56
N ASP A 273 17.59 4.58 12.73
CA ASP A 273 17.88 5.65 11.78
C ASP A 273 19.19 5.43 11.01
N ASP A 274 19.70 4.19 10.97
CA ASP A 274 20.82 3.82 10.10
C ASP A 274 20.44 4.05 8.62
N ALA A 275 21.09 5.04 8.01
CA ALA A 275 20.81 5.48 6.66
C ALA A 275 20.99 4.40 5.59
N SER A 276 21.78 3.35 5.86
CA SER A 276 21.97 2.22 4.94
C SER A 276 20.69 1.39 4.74
N ASN A 277 19.74 1.46 5.69
CA ASN A 277 18.47 0.75 5.63
C ASN A 277 17.34 1.56 4.99
N PHE A 278 17.54 2.86 4.72
CA PHE A 278 16.50 3.68 4.13
C PHE A 278 16.40 3.52 2.61
N ARG A 279 15.17 3.53 2.13
CA ARG A 279 14.86 3.51 0.68
C ARG A 279 15.46 4.71 -0.05
N PHE A 280 15.52 5.86 0.61
CA PHE A 280 16.04 7.11 0.10
C PHE A 280 17.34 7.41 0.85
N PRO A 281 18.52 7.21 0.23
CA PRO A 281 19.77 7.60 0.85
C PRO A 281 19.87 9.13 0.94
N PRO A 282 20.75 9.70 1.78
CA PRO A 282 20.98 11.15 1.85
C PRO A 282 21.38 11.78 0.51
N SER A 283 21.96 10.99 -0.41
CA SER A 283 22.31 11.40 -1.76
C SER A 283 21.16 11.32 -2.77
N TYR A 284 19.95 10.92 -2.34
CA TYR A 284 18.80 10.75 -3.23
C TYR A 284 18.44 12.07 -3.92
N LYS A 285 18.54 12.09 -5.25
CA LYS A 285 18.19 13.26 -6.06
C LYS A 285 17.53 12.81 -7.34
N VAL A 286 16.34 13.33 -7.61
CA VAL A 286 15.63 13.09 -8.87
C VAL A 286 16.31 13.87 -10.00
N ILE A 287 16.54 13.21 -11.13
CA ILE A 287 17.10 13.84 -12.32
C ILE A 287 16.03 14.70 -13.02
N PRO A 288 16.39 15.88 -13.56
CA PRO A 288 15.49 16.65 -14.41
C PRO A 288 15.11 15.86 -15.67
N LEU A 289 13.81 15.75 -15.95
CA LEU A 289 13.29 15.04 -17.11
C LEU A 289 11.97 15.64 -17.56
N GLN A 290 11.82 15.86 -18.87
CA GLN A 290 10.53 16.20 -19.46
C GLN A 290 9.81 14.92 -19.93
N PRO A 291 8.77 14.44 -19.23
CA PRO A 291 8.00 13.28 -19.68
C PRO A 291 7.20 13.59 -20.94
N ALA A 292 6.91 12.55 -21.71
CA ALA A 292 6.06 12.61 -22.90
C ALA A 292 4.56 12.63 -22.55
N LEU A 293 4.17 12.05 -21.41
CA LEU A 293 2.80 12.11 -20.89
C LEU A 293 2.67 13.21 -19.83
N ASP A 294 1.45 13.67 -19.62
CA ASP A 294 1.15 14.59 -18.53
C ASP A 294 1.10 13.86 -17.17
N TRP A 295 2.00 14.25 -16.26
CA TRP A 295 2.07 13.79 -14.88
C TRP A 295 1.82 14.91 -13.86
N SER A 296 1.35 16.08 -14.28
CA SER A 296 1.11 17.26 -13.44
C SER A 296 0.24 16.97 -12.21
N ALA A 297 -0.73 16.06 -12.33
CA ALA A 297 -1.60 15.62 -11.23
C ALA A 297 -0.86 14.89 -10.09
N TRP A 298 0.37 14.44 -10.33
CA TRP A 298 1.29 13.89 -9.33
C TRP A 298 2.32 14.92 -8.86
N ASN A 299 2.58 15.95 -9.68
CA ASN A 299 3.47 17.05 -9.34
C ASN A 299 2.75 18.06 -8.42
N VAL A 300 2.49 17.66 -7.18
CA VAL A 300 1.89 18.49 -6.14
C VAL A 300 2.73 18.42 -4.87
N GLN A 301 2.64 19.44 -4.02
CA GLN A 301 3.06 19.38 -2.63
C GLN A 301 1.86 18.98 -1.76
N ASN A 302 2.11 18.37 -0.60
CA ASN A 302 1.08 18.10 0.40
C ASN A 302 1.48 18.70 1.74
N ASN A 303 0.51 19.22 2.47
CA ASN A 303 0.72 19.62 3.86
C ASN A 303 0.60 18.37 4.76
N PRO A 304 1.62 17.98 5.54
CA PRO A 304 1.56 16.79 6.40
C PRO A 304 0.55 16.88 7.56
N VAL A 305 0.01 18.07 7.85
CA VAL A 305 -0.99 18.30 8.89
C VAL A 305 -2.40 18.36 8.31
N THR A 306 -2.62 19.18 7.26
CA THR A 306 -3.95 19.37 6.66
C THR A 306 -4.27 18.39 5.53
N GLU A 307 -3.27 17.67 5.01
CA GLU A 307 -3.34 16.80 3.83
C GLU A 307 -3.71 17.48 2.51
N GLU A 308 -3.91 18.79 2.54
CA GLU A 308 -4.21 19.58 1.36
C GLU A 308 -3.05 19.54 0.38
N THR A 309 -3.40 19.38 -0.90
CA THR A 309 -2.44 19.35 -1.99
C THR A 309 -2.43 20.66 -2.76
N SER A 310 -1.25 21.11 -3.16
CA SER A 310 -1.11 22.26 -4.05
C SER A 310 -1.66 21.97 -5.47
N ALA A 311 -1.80 23.00 -6.30
CA ALA A 311 -2.30 22.86 -7.66
C ALA A 311 -1.41 21.92 -8.51
N PRO A 312 -1.98 21.15 -9.46
CA PRO A 312 -1.20 20.30 -10.36
C PRO A 312 -0.06 21.05 -11.05
N GLY A 313 1.14 20.45 -11.09
CA GLY A 313 2.34 21.05 -11.68
C GLY A 313 3.18 21.91 -10.72
N THR A 314 2.72 22.18 -9.51
CA THR A 314 3.43 23.02 -8.53
C THR A 314 4.27 22.25 -7.52
N GLY A 315 4.36 20.93 -7.66
CA GLY A 315 5.03 20.04 -6.71
C GLY A 315 6.55 20.08 -6.72
N GLY A 316 7.18 20.79 -7.67
CA GLY A 316 8.65 20.86 -7.75
C GLY A 316 9.35 19.53 -8.04
N ASP A 317 8.65 18.52 -8.55
CA ASP A 317 9.28 17.29 -9.06
C ASP A 317 10.10 17.61 -10.33
N PRO A 318 11.42 17.39 -10.34
CA PRO A 318 12.25 17.59 -11.54
C PRO A 318 11.83 16.74 -12.74
N ALA A 319 11.11 15.64 -12.51
CA ALA A 319 10.52 14.78 -13.54
C ALA A 319 9.05 15.11 -13.84
N MET A 320 8.61 16.33 -13.51
CA MET A 320 7.27 16.88 -13.79
C MET A 320 6.10 16.01 -13.26
N GLY A 321 6.33 15.29 -12.17
CA GLY A 321 5.36 14.44 -11.48
C GLY A 321 5.59 12.93 -11.68
N LEU A 322 6.43 12.54 -12.65
CA LEU A 322 6.71 11.12 -12.91
C LEU A 322 7.42 10.46 -11.73
N ALA A 323 8.38 11.14 -11.09
CA ALA A 323 9.12 10.55 -9.97
C ALA A 323 8.19 10.35 -8.77
N LYS A 324 7.37 11.37 -8.43
CA LYS A 324 6.37 11.25 -7.35
C LYS A 324 5.35 10.14 -7.63
N ALA A 325 4.95 9.93 -8.88
CA ALA A 325 4.06 8.84 -9.28
C ALA A 325 4.71 7.46 -9.11
N VAL A 326 6.00 7.33 -9.42
CA VAL A 326 6.77 6.09 -9.24
C VAL A 326 6.98 5.79 -7.74
N GLU A 327 7.28 6.82 -6.96
CA GLU A 327 7.50 6.76 -5.50
C GLU A 327 6.24 6.32 -4.72
N MET A 328 5.05 6.44 -5.33
CA MET A 328 3.79 5.96 -4.78
C MET A 328 3.80 4.47 -4.42
N CYS A 329 4.61 3.67 -5.11
CA CYS A 329 4.77 2.27 -4.74
C CYS A 329 5.44 2.17 -3.37
N ASN A 330 4.73 1.69 -2.35
CA ASN A 330 5.25 1.53 -0.97
C ASN A 330 5.93 0.16 -0.71
N ASN A 331 6.27 -0.60 -1.76
CA ASN A 331 6.90 -1.93 -1.68
C ASN A 331 6.09 -3.06 -1.03
N ASN A 332 4.79 -2.88 -0.80
CA ASN A 332 3.95 -3.98 -0.33
C ASN A 332 4.00 -5.21 -1.25
N GLY A 333 3.87 -6.40 -0.65
CA GLY A 333 3.93 -7.67 -1.36
C GLY A 333 2.67 -8.05 -2.14
N HIS A 334 1.65 -7.18 -2.24
CA HIS A 334 0.36 -7.54 -2.84
C HIS A 334 0.48 -7.90 -4.32
N CYS A 335 1.55 -7.47 -5.00
CA CYS A 335 1.83 -7.84 -6.39
C CYS A 335 2.47 -9.23 -6.56
N ARG A 336 2.80 -9.94 -5.46
CA ARG A 336 3.23 -11.35 -5.47
C ARG A 336 2.05 -12.33 -5.40
N LYS A 337 0.94 -12.05 -6.09
CA LYS A 337 -0.23 -12.93 -6.06
C LYS A 337 0.02 -14.24 -6.79
N PHE A 338 -0.63 -15.29 -6.28
CA PHE A 338 -0.65 -16.64 -6.86
C PHE A 338 -2.07 -17.08 -7.26
N ASP A 339 -3.08 -16.25 -6.94
CA ASP A 339 -4.49 -16.52 -7.21
C ASP A 339 -4.87 -16.19 -8.67
N ALA A 340 -6.17 -16.30 -8.96
CA ALA A 340 -6.74 -16.14 -10.29
C ALA A 340 -6.81 -14.67 -10.77
N GLU A 341 -6.39 -13.70 -9.96
CA GLU A 341 -6.41 -12.28 -10.34
C GLU A 341 -5.40 -11.92 -11.42
N VAL A 342 -5.54 -10.73 -12.01
CA VAL A 342 -4.79 -10.34 -13.20
C VAL A 342 -3.39 -9.82 -12.85
N MET A 343 -3.20 -9.16 -11.71
CA MET A 343 -1.91 -8.62 -11.27
C MET A 343 -1.04 -9.70 -10.58
N CYS A 344 0.17 -10.05 -11.03
CA CYS A 344 0.94 -9.60 -12.19
C CYS A 344 1.31 -10.86 -13.02
N PRO A 345 0.88 -10.97 -14.29
CA PRO A 345 0.95 -12.24 -15.00
C PRO A 345 2.39 -12.63 -15.32
N SER A 346 3.27 -11.66 -15.57
CA SER A 346 4.69 -11.90 -15.81
C SER A 346 5.41 -12.48 -14.60
N TYR A 347 5.08 -12.03 -13.38
CA TYR A 347 5.66 -12.61 -12.16
C TYR A 347 5.14 -14.02 -11.88
N ARG A 348 3.85 -14.28 -12.13
CA ARG A 348 3.26 -15.62 -11.96
C ARG A 348 4.00 -16.69 -12.79
N VAL A 349 4.46 -16.31 -13.99
CA VAL A 349 5.26 -17.18 -14.87
C VAL A 349 6.73 -17.20 -14.45
N THR A 350 7.36 -16.04 -14.27
CA THR A 350 8.82 -15.96 -14.13
C THR A 350 9.33 -16.18 -12.70
N ARG A 351 8.49 -15.93 -11.69
CA ARG A 351 8.84 -15.88 -10.26
C ARG A 351 9.96 -14.89 -9.90
N ASP A 352 10.34 -14.02 -10.83
CA ASP A 352 11.39 -13.02 -10.65
C ASP A 352 10.78 -11.68 -10.22
N GLU A 353 11.28 -11.16 -9.11
CA GLU A 353 10.85 -9.91 -8.48
C GLU A 353 10.87 -8.71 -9.43
N LYS A 354 11.78 -8.66 -10.39
CA LYS A 354 11.85 -7.54 -11.33
C LYS A 354 10.62 -7.45 -12.25
N HIS A 355 9.90 -8.57 -12.43
CA HIS A 355 8.73 -8.67 -13.32
C HIS A 355 7.37 -8.44 -12.63
N LEU A 356 7.34 -7.97 -11.38
CA LEU A 356 6.11 -7.50 -10.71
C LEU A 356 6.11 -5.97 -10.54
N THR A 357 4.98 -5.44 -10.07
CA THR A 357 4.74 -3.99 -9.97
C THR A 357 5.79 -3.27 -9.12
N ARG A 358 6.13 -3.76 -7.92
CA ARG A 358 7.12 -3.09 -7.05
C ARG A 358 8.56 -3.17 -7.58
N GLY A 359 8.93 -4.27 -8.22
CA GLY A 359 10.23 -4.43 -8.87
C GLY A 359 10.42 -3.41 -10.00
N ARG A 360 9.40 -3.27 -10.86
CA ARG A 360 9.37 -2.25 -11.93
C ARG A 360 9.40 -0.82 -11.38
N ALA A 361 8.58 -0.53 -10.38
CA ALA A 361 8.54 0.79 -9.76
C ALA A 361 9.87 1.15 -9.09
N ASN A 362 10.52 0.21 -8.38
CA ASN A 362 11.85 0.46 -7.82
C ASN A 362 12.92 0.66 -8.89
N THR A 363 12.89 -0.12 -9.98
CA THR A 363 13.84 0.05 -11.08
C THR A 363 13.68 1.43 -11.72
N LEU A 364 12.44 1.87 -11.99
CA LEU A 364 12.17 3.23 -12.46
C LEU A 364 12.65 4.30 -11.47
N ARG A 365 12.40 4.12 -10.17
CA ARG A 365 12.86 5.05 -9.14
C ARG A 365 14.38 5.17 -9.13
N LEU A 366 15.09 4.04 -9.17
CA LEU A 366 16.55 4.01 -9.20
C LEU A 366 17.08 4.71 -10.46
N ALA A 367 16.47 4.49 -11.63
CA ALA A 367 16.85 5.19 -12.85
C ALA A 367 16.58 6.70 -12.79
N LEU A 368 15.41 7.11 -12.28
CA LEU A 368 15.03 8.52 -12.11
C LEU A 368 15.85 9.25 -11.02
N SER A 369 16.67 8.53 -10.26
CA SER A 369 17.51 9.09 -9.20
C SER A 369 19.00 8.79 -9.36
N ASN A 370 19.41 8.39 -10.56
CA ASN A 370 20.80 8.05 -10.89
C ASN A 370 21.46 7.00 -9.97
N GLN A 371 20.66 6.05 -9.47
CA GLN A 371 21.11 4.93 -8.63
C GLN A 371 21.11 3.59 -9.38
N LEU A 372 20.85 3.62 -10.69
CA LEU A 372 20.97 2.46 -11.56
C LEU A 372 22.25 2.64 -12.38
N ASP A 373 23.10 1.61 -12.43
CA ASP A 373 24.30 1.61 -13.27
C ASP A 373 23.87 1.54 -14.75
N ILE A 374 23.69 2.72 -15.36
CA ILE A 374 23.25 2.89 -16.73
C ILE A 374 24.45 3.29 -17.57
N LYS A 375 24.86 2.41 -18.49
CA LYS A 375 25.99 2.65 -19.40
C LYS A 375 25.78 3.81 -20.38
N ASP A 376 24.53 4.21 -20.60
CA ASP A 376 24.12 5.26 -21.55
C ASP A 376 23.25 6.31 -20.85
N GLU A 377 23.90 7.33 -20.30
CA GLU A 377 23.27 8.41 -19.55
C GLU A 377 22.38 9.32 -20.42
N SER A 378 22.42 9.18 -21.75
CA SER A 378 21.64 10.04 -22.67
C SER A 378 20.12 9.81 -22.58
N SER A 379 19.69 8.65 -22.07
CA SER A 379 18.28 8.36 -21.83
C SER A 379 18.10 7.43 -20.62
N PRO A 380 18.17 7.96 -19.38
CA PRO A 380 18.08 7.12 -18.18
C PRO A 380 16.77 6.34 -18.11
N LEU A 381 15.66 6.99 -18.50
CA LEU A 381 14.34 6.37 -18.62
C LEU A 381 14.23 5.40 -19.81
N GLY A 382 15.02 5.57 -20.88
CA GLY A 382 15.03 4.73 -22.08
C GLY A 382 16.15 3.68 -22.11
N SER A 383 16.71 3.33 -20.95
CA SER A 383 17.84 2.41 -20.82
C SER A 383 17.46 0.94 -21.01
N ASP A 384 18.45 0.10 -21.37
CA ASP A 384 18.25 -1.34 -21.53
C ASP A 384 17.92 -2.05 -20.21
N ALA A 385 18.42 -1.52 -19.09
CA ALA A 385 18.08 -2.01 -17.76
C ALA A 385 16.58 -1.84 -17.43
N ILE A 386 15.96 -0.72 -17.85
CA ILE A 386 14.50 -0.56 -17.71
C ILE A 386 13.76 -1.45 -18.71
N LYS A 387 14.29 -1.64 -19.93
CA LYS A 387 13.70 -2.59 -20.89
C LYS A 387 13.57 -3.98 -20.27
N GLU A 388 14.60 -4.48 -19.60
CA GLU A 388 14.59 -5.81 -18.99
C GLU A 388 13.39 -6.01 -18.05
N VAL A 389 13.05 -5.00 -17.24
CA VAL A 389 11.93 -5.11 -16.28
C VAL A 389 10.56 -4.82 -16.92
N MET A 390 10.53 -4.02 -17.99
CA MET A 390 9.30 -3.58 -18.66
C MET A 390 8.86 -4.47 -19.82
N GLU A 391 9.76 -5.22 -20.44
CA GLU A 391 9.50 -5.98 -21.67
C GLU A 391 8.34 -6.97 -21.52
N LEU A 392 8.32 -7.71 -20.40
CA LEU A 392 7.26 -8.67 -20.09
C LEU A 392 5.97 -8.05 -19.51
N CYS A 393 5.93 -6.73 -19.29
CA CYS A 393 4.73 -6.06 -18.81
C CYS A 393 3.69 -6.02 -19.94
N VAL A 394 2.55 -6.69 -19.81
CA VAL A 394 1.51 -6.71 -20.86
C VAL A 394 0.58 -5.49 -20.85
N SER A 395 0.81 -4.49 -19.99
CA SER A 395 -0.03 -3.30 -19.85
C SER A 395 -1.52 -3.58 -19.61
N CYS A 396 -1.85 -4.66 -18.91
CA CYS A 396 -3.23 -5.06 -18.60
C CYS A 396 -4.00 -4.09 -17.68
N LYS A 397 -3.32 -3.10 -17.10
CA LYS A 397 -3.87 -2.12 -16.14
C LYS A 397 -4.37 -2.73 -14.81
N ALA A 398 -4.11 -4.00 -14.54
CA ALA A 398 -4.46 -4.65 -13.27
C ALA A 398 -3.82 -3.91 -12.09
N CYS A 399 -2.54 -3.56 -12.16
CA CYS A 399 -1.88 -2.73 -11.15
C CYS A 399 -2.58 -1.40 -10.84
N ARG A 400 -3.30 -0.78 -11.77
CA ARG A 400 -4.02 0.46 -11.47
C ARG A 400 -5.28 0.21 -10.62
N ARG A 401 -5.87 -0.98 -10.73
CA ARG A 401 -7.18 -1.33 -10.13
C ARG A 401 -7.05 -2.24 -8.91
N GLU A 402 -6.16 -3.23 -9.00
CA GLU A 402 -5.90 -4.26 -8.01
C GLU A 402 -4.70 -3.89 -7.11
N CYS A 403 -3.80 -2.98 -7.54
CA CYS A 403 -2.78 -2.53 -6.61
C CYS A 403 -3.45 -1.64 -5.56
N PRO A 404 -3.23 -1.95 -4.28
CA PRO A 404 -3.76 -1.14 -3.20
C PRO A 404 -3.42 0.35 -3.27
N THR A 405 -2.22 0.66 -3.75
CA THR A 405 -1.74 2.03 -3.89
C THR A 405 -2.01 2.59 -5.28
N GLY A 406 -2.74 1.91 -6.16
CA GLY A 406 -3.16 2.45 -7.46
C GLY A 406 -2.05 2.71 -8.49
N VAL A 407 -0.90 2.03 -8.40
CA VAL A 407 0.24 2.23 -9.32
C VAL A 407 -0.17 1.98 -10.78
N ASP A 408 -0.07 3.00 -11.64
CA ASP A 408 -0.37 2.88 -13.07
C ASP A 408 0.88 2.46 -13.88
N MET A 409 1.28 1.19 -13.72
CA MET A 409 2.43 0.64 -14.45
C MET A 409 2.21 0.61 -15.97
N ALA A 410 0.95 0.60 -16.42
CA ALA A 410 0.65 0.66 -17.85
C ALA A 410 1.01 2.04 -18.42
N LYS A 411 0.65 3.12 -17.72
CA LYS A 411 1.05 4.49 -18.08
C LYS A 411 2.56 4.69 -17.98
N MET A 412 3.19 4.17 -16.92
CA MET A 412 4.66 4.20 -16.78
C MET A 412 5.37 3.43 -17.90
N LYS A 413 4.81 2.30 -18.37
CA LYS A 413 5.36 1.57 -19.52
C LYS A 413 5.29 2.40 -20.80
N ILE A 414 4.21 3.15 -21.03
CA ILE A 414 4.08 4.02 -22.21
C ILE A 414 5.16 5.12 -22.16
N GLU A 415 5.37 5.72 -20.99
CA GLU A 415 6.43 6.72 -20.75
C GLU A 415 7.82 6.14 -21.07
N PHE A 416 8.14 4.97 -20.51
CA PHE A 416 9.35 4.21 -20.85
C PHE A 416 9.49 3.94 -22.35
N LEU A 417 8.44 3.41 -22.99
CA LEU A 417 8.49 3.06 -24.42
C LEU A 417 8.70 4.29 -25.29
N SER A 418 8.14 5.45 -24.93
CA SER A 418 8.37 6.72 -25.61
C SER A 418 9.86 7.12 -25.55
N ALA A 419 10.46 7.07 -24.37
CA ALA A 419 11.89 7.36 -24.20
C ALA A 419 12.78 6.33 -24.92
N TYR A 420 12.51 5.04 -24.73
CA TYR A 420 13.28 3.94 -25.32
C TYR A 420 13.26 3.98 -26.85
N LYS A 421 12.09 4.20 -27.47
CA LYS A 421 11.94 4.25 -28.93
C LYS A 421 12.50 5.52 -29.56
N LYS A 422 12.58 6.64 -28.83
CA LYS A 422 13.35 7.81 -29.28
C LYS A 422 14.84 7.50 -29.41
N ARG A 423 15.39 6.65 -28.53
CA ARG A 423 16.80 6.25 -28.55
C ARG A 423 17.10 5.20 -29.62
N VAL A 424 16.35 4.11 -29.66
CA VAL A 424 16.68 2.95 -30.52
C VAL A 424 15.87 2.87 -31.82
N GLY A 425 14.92 3.77 -32.02
CA GLY A 425 13.97 3.73 -33.14
C GLY A 425 12.91 2.64 -33.03
N HIS A 426 12.07 2.56 -34.05
CA HIS A 426 11.01 1.55 -34.18
C HIS A 426 11.50 0.37 -35.01
N SER A 427 11.26 -0.85 -34.52
CA SER A 427 11.54 -2.07 -35.28
C SER A 427 10.51 -2.27 -36.40
N LEU A 428 10.84 -3.13 -37.37
CA LEU A 428 9.89 -3.53 -38.42
C LEU A 428 8.58 -4.09 -37.84
N ARG A 429 8.66 -4.81 -36.71
CA ARG A 429 7.49 -5.30 -35.98
C ARG A 429 6.63 -4.17 -35.44
N ASP A 430 7.25 -3.15 -34.86
CA ASP A 430 6.51 -2.00 -34.32
C ASP A 430 5.76 -1.28 -35.43
N LEU A 431 6.42 -1.02 -36.56
CA LEU A 431 5.82 -0.37 -37.73
C LEU A 431 4.71 -1.23 -38.35
N ALA A 432 4.94 -2.54 -38.48
CA ALA A 432 3.94 -3.48 -38.99
C ALA A 432 2.69 -3.50 -38.11
N VAL A 433 2.82 -3.52 -36.79
CA VAL A 433 1.65 -3.52 -35.89
C VAL A 433 0.97 -2.13 -35.88
N ALA A 434 1.75 -1.05 -35.80
CA ALA A 434 1.21 0.31 -35.69
C ALA A 434 0.43 0.76 -36.95
N TYR A 435 0.91 0.40 -38.14
CA TYR A 435 0.27 0.77 -39.40
C TYR A 435 -0.69 -0.29 -39.94
N LEU A 436 -0.96 -1.37 -39.18
CA LEU A 436 -1.89 -2.43 -39.56
C LEU A 436 -3.22 -1.90 -40.13
N PRO A 437 -3.91 -0.93 -39.48
CA PRO A 437 -5.16 -0.41 -40.03
C PRO A 437 -5.02 0.31 -41.39
N LYS A 438 -3.83 0.79 -41.76
CA LYS A 438 -3.59 1.48 -43.03
C LYS A 438 -3.38 0.51 -44.18
N TYR A 439 -2.64 -0.56 -43.96
CA TYR A 439 -2.30 -1.51 -45.03
C TYR A 439 -3.22 -2.73 -45.09
N ALA A 440 -3.95 -3.05 -44.01
CA ALA A 440 -4.89 -4.18 -44.01
C ALA A 440 -5.95 -4.09 -45.13
N PRO A 441 -6.58 -2.92 -45.42
CA PRO A 441 -7.54 -2.82 -46.52
C PRO A 441 -6.91 -3.07 -47.90
N MET A 442 -5.64 -2.67 -48.09
CA MET A 442 -4.90 -2.91 -49.34
C MET A 442 -4.56 -4.40 -49.51
N ILE A 443 -4.27 -5.10 -48.41
CA ILE A 443 -4.03 -6.55 -48.45
C ILE A 443 -5.30 -7.29 -48.86
N SER A 444 -6.44 -6.94 -48.25
CA SER A 444 -7.72 -7.60 -48.53
C SER A 444 -8.29 -7.27 -49.91
N SER A 445 -7.89 -6.16 -50.55
CA SER A 445 -8.38 -5.79 -51.88
C SER A 445 -7.59 -6.41 -53.04
N ILE A 446 -6.37 -6.89 -52.82
CA ILE A 446 -5.53 -7.50 -53.85
C ILE A 446 -5.81 -9.01 -53.91
N PRO A 447 -6.34 -9.54 -55.03
CA PRO A 447 -6.63 -10.96 -55.16
C PRO A 447 -5.39 -11.83 -54.90
N GLY A 448 -5.52 -12.83 -54.02
CA GLY A 448 -4.45 -13.79 -53.70
C GLY A 448 -3.43 -13.33 -52.65
N LEU A 449 -3.36 -12.04 -52.31
CA LEU A 449 -2.37 -11.53 -51.35
C LEU A 449 -2.64 -12.02 -49.91
N SER A 450 -3.91 -12.08 -49.49
CA SER A 450 -4.29 -12.67 -48.20
C SER A 450 -3.85 -14.13 -48.09
N ALA A 451 -4.07 -14.94 -49.14
CA ALA A 451 -3.66 -16.35 -49.16
C ALA A 451 -2.14 -16.50 -49.08
N LEU A 452 -1.39 -15.65 -49.78
CA LEU A 452 0.07 -15.62 -49.73
C LEU A 452 0.58 -15.32 -48.32
N LEU A 453 0.03 -14.32 -47.64
CA LEU A 453 0.46 -13.95 -46.28
C LEU A 453 0.09 -15.02 -45.24
N ASN A 454 -1.01 -15.73 -45.45
CA ASN A 454 -1.43 -16.84 -44.60
C ASN A 454 -0.50 -18.08 -44.72
N LEU A 455 0.30 -18.21 -45.78
CA LEU A 455 1.28 -19.32 -45.94
C LEU A 455 2.25 -19.42 -44.78
N ARG A 456 2.55 -18.31 -44.09
CA ARG A 456 3.38 -18.32 -42.87
C ARG A 456 2.85 -19.28 -41.81
N ASN A 457 1.52 -19.39 -41.66
CA ASN A 457 0.91 -20.29 -40.67
C ASN A 457 1.02 -21.79 -41.08
N HIS A 458 1.35 -22.08 -42.34
CA HIS A 458 1.46 -23.43 -42.88
C HIS A 458 2.90 -23.86 -43.17
N ILE A 459 3.81 -22.91 -43.43
CA ILE A 459 5.19 -23.17 -43.82
C ILE A 459 6.14 -22.68 -42.72
N SER A 460 6.75 -23.64 -42.01
CA SER A 460 7.63 -23.38 -40.86
C SER A 460 8.88 -22.55 -41.22
N LEU A 461 9.39 -22.68 -42.45
CA LEU A 461 10.54 -21.89 -42.93
C LEU A 461 10.20 -20.40 -43.03
N ILE A 462 9.01 -20.06 -43.54
CA ILE A 462 8.53 -18.67 -43.61
C ILE A 462 8.36 -18.11 -42.20
N ALA A 463 7.81 -18.89 -41.29
CA ALA A 463 7.65 -18.50 -39.88
C ALA A 463 9.01 -18.22 -39.19
N LYS A 464 10.03 -19.06 -39.42
CA LYS A 464 11.40 -18.87 -38.88
C LYS A 464 12.10 -17.65 -39.49
N LEU A 465 11.95 -17.42 -40.79
CA LEU A 465 12.48 -16.23 -41.45
C LEU A 465 11.85 -14.96 -40.86
N GLN A 466 10.53 -14.93 -40.72
CA GLN A 466 9.85 -13.80 -40.10
C GLN A 466 10.21 -13.62 -38.62
N GLU A 467 10.41 -14.70 -37.87
CA GLU A 467 10.90 -14.61 -36.48
C GLU A 467 12.26 -13.90 -36.42
N LYS A 468 13.18 -14.21 -37.34
CA LYS A 468 14.50 -13.56 -37.40
C LYS A 468 14.42 -12.05 -37.68
N PHE A 469 13.51 -11.61 -38.55
CA PHE A 469 13.40 -10.20 -38.96
C PHE A 469 12.42 -9.37 -38.12
N MET A 470 11.33 -9.97 -37.63
CA MET A 470 10.26 -9.29 -36.89
C MET A 470 10.19 -9.69 -35.42
N GLY A 471 10.93 -10.71 -34.95
CA GLY A 471 10.86 -11.15 -33.56
C GLY A 471 9.48 -11.67 -33.14
N ILE A 472 8.70 -12.19 -34.10
CA ILE A 472 7.42 -12.88 -33.84
C ILE A 472 7.71 -14.38 -33.89
N SER A 473 7.56 -15.06 -32.76
CA SER A 473 7.92 -16.48 -32.64
C SER A 473 7.28 -17.35 -33.73
N ALA A 474 8.08 -18.24 -34.33
CA ALA A 474 7.60 -19.23 -35.30
C ALA A 474 6.63 -20.25 -34.68
N GLN A 475 6.60 -20.38 -33.36
CA GLN A 475 5.68 -21.27 -32.63
C GLN A 475 4.25 -20.69 -32.49
N ARG A 476 4.04 -19.42 -32.84
CA ARG A 476 2.73 -18.77 -32.79
C ARG A 476 2.12 -18.69 -34.17
N SER A 477 0.85 -19.08 -34.28
CA SER A 477 0.02 -18.70 -35.42
C SER A 477 -0.28 -17.20 -35.39
N LEU A 478 -0.35 -16.57 -36.56
CA LEU A 478 -0.84 -15.20 -36.72
C LEU A 478 -2.33 -15.19 -37.08
N PRO A 479 -3.04 -14.08 -36.81
CA PRO A 479 -4.40 -13.88 -37.33
C PRO A 479 -4.44 -14.13 -38.83
N VAL A 480 -5.52 -14.77 -39.28
CA VAL A 480 -5.73 -15.10 -40.69
C VAL A 480 -6.20 -13.86 -41.43
N TRP A 481 -5.49 -13.47 -42.48
CA TRP A 481 -5.90 -12.43 -43.40
C TRP A 481 -7.15 -12.89 -44.17
N LYS A 482 -8.17 -12.03 -44.23
CA LYS A 482 -9.41 -12.27 -44.97
C LYS A 482 -9.44 -11.46 -46.25
#